data_AF-A0A536K5K9-F1
#
_entry.id   AF-A0A536K5K9-F1
#
_cell.length_a   1.000
_cell.length_b   1.000
_cell.length_c   1.000
_cell.angle_alpha   90.00
_cell.angle_beta   90.00
_cell.angle_gamma   90.00
#
_symmetry.space_group_name_H-M   'P 1'
#
loop_
_entity.id
_entity.type
_entity.pdbx_description
1 polymer ?
#
loop_
_entity_poly.entity_id
_entity_poly.type
_entity_poly.pdbx_seq_one_letter_code
_entity_poly.pdbx_strand_id
1 'polypeptide(L)'
;MKTLAKLLYVEADEEITDLVDRLRDLSLEDEVTFVVPERARALQSAMSFRLLKRYADSYGKRVNLVSSDPRLQAMSLEAGVTAFPSLAAYDTGTEVHQPGLVDEAPAPGGVPSATVPAGAASGTRIAGGSGGVATLDRPREASVISAPPKKTPAASMPARPGPSFRSYRPYLIGAGALAIVALLVGILYLPSATATLSVSGTPVKADVTLLGAPGTAAGSGDHFATQAVHASQSQTMPGTATGQKQIDAQPSSGSVTFTYSCTFFCDNNAKSIAAGTSVSTGEGKQYLTQKAITVSSPKGSASVQVKAVQPGPSGNTEPHTITNVNNSRDFNLTVDNAQATTGGADPRTATVIQQSDIDGIRDVYAKDAVPQVTDQLTSKAQGLKLVMVGNGVQATVTADHKVGEEVSGFTVTIKVS
;
A
#
# COMPACT_ATOMS: atom_id res chain seq x y z
N MET A 1 -34.13 3.19 -12.34
CA MET A 1 -33.25 3.43 -13.50
C MET A 1 -32.06 4.22 -13.00
N LYS A 2 -30.82 3.81 -13.31
CA LYS A 2 -29.64 4.67 -13.06
C LYS A 2 -29.62 5.73 -14.15
N THR A 3 -29.51 6.99 -13.75
CA THR A 3 -29.32 8.13 -14.65
C THR A 3 -27.98 8.00 -15.36
N LEU A 4 -27.94 8.25 -16.66
CA LEU A 4 -26.69 8.26 -17.42
C LEU A 4 -25.94 9.56 -17.11
N ALA A 5 -25.03 9.50 -16.14
CA ALA A 5 -24.14 10.60 -15.84
C ALA A 5 -23.10 10.75 -16.96
N LYS A 6 -23.06 11.93 -17.62
CA LYS A 6 -22.09 12.20 -18.68
C LYS A 6 -21.00 13.15 -18.19
N LEU A 7 -19.76 12.77 -18.46
CA LEU A 7 -18.59 13.63 -18.24
C LEU A 7 -18.39 14.54 -19.45
N LEU A 8 -18.30 15.85 -19.20
CA LEU A 8 -18.00 16.87 -20.20
C LEU A 8 -16.70 17.58 -19.82
N TYR A 9 -15.69 17.50 -20.67
CA TYR A 9 -14.41 18.17 -20.46
C TYR A 9 -14.51 19.62 -20.95
N VAL A 10 -14.15 20.56 -20.08
CA VAL A 10 -14.17 22.00 -20.36
C VAL A 10 -12.80 22.45 -20.84
N GLU A 11 -12.75 23.14 -21.98
CA GLU A 11 -11.50 23.66 -22.53
C GLU A 11 -11.09 24.96 -21.81
N ALA A 12 -9.80 25.31 -21.84
CA ALA A 12 -9.27 26.39 -21.00
C ALA A 12 -9.77 27.79 -21.44
N ASP A 13 -10.07 27.93 -22.73
CA ASP A 13 -10.54 29.12 -23.42
C ASP A 13 -12.07 29.16 -23.64
N GLU A 14 -12.78 28.09 -23.28
CA GLU A 14 -14.24 27.98 -23.38
C GLU A 14 -14.96 29.02 -22.49
N GLU A 15 -16.07 29.58 -22.97
CA GLU A 15 -16.89 30.57 -22.24
C GLU A 15 -18.15 29.94 -21.62
N ILE A 16 -18.77 30.66 -20.67
CA ILE A 16 -19.97 30.18 -19.96
C ILE A 16 -21.17 29.94 -20.89
N THR A 17 -21.24 30.66 -22.01
CA THR A 17 -22.26 30.48 -23.04
C THR A 17 -22.12 29.13 -23.75
N ASP A 18 -20.89 28.70 -24.04
CA ASP A 18 -20.61 27.45 -24.74
C ASP A 18 -21.00 26.25 -23.86
N LEU A 19 -20.72 26.34 -22.56
CA LEU A 19 -21.17 25.35 -21.58
C LEU A 19 -22.70 25.25 -21.47
N VAL A 20 -23.42 26.38 -21.54
CA VAL A 20 -24.89 26.40 -21.48
C VAL A 20 -25.50 25.86 -22.77
N ASP A 21 -24.94 26.18 -23.94
CA ASP A 21 -25.39 25.61 -25.21
C ASP A 21 -25.12 24.10 -25.30
N ARG A 22 -23.93 23.64 -24.88
CA ARG A 22 -23.63 22.20 -24.73
C ARG A 22 -24.62 21.52 -23.76
N LEU A 23 -24.92 22.13 -22.61
CA LEU A 23 -25.87 21.60 -21.63
C LEU A 23 -27.31 21.47 -22.18
N ARG A 24 -27.74 22.40 -23.04
CA ARG A 24 -29.04 22.35 -23.74
C ARG A 24 -29.09 21.19 -24.74
N ASP A 25 -28.04 21.03 -25.54
CA ASP A 25 -28.00 20.04 -26.61
C ASP A 25 -27.93 18.59 -26.06
N LEU A 26 -27.48 18.42 -24.80
CA LEU A 26 -27.52 17.15 -24.04
C LEU A 26 -28.93 16.80 -23.51
N SER A 27 -29.93 16.74 -24.38
CA SER A 27 -31.34 16.59 -23.98
C SER A 27 -31.71 15.25 -23.30
N LEU A 28 -30.85 14.21 -23.37
CA LEU A 28 -31.18 12.84 -22.91
C LEU A 28 -30.60 12.45 -21.53
N GLU A 29 -29.82 13.32 -20.90
CA GLU A 29 -29.05 13.00 -19.69
C GLU A 29 -29.53 13.84 -18.49
N ASP A 30 -29.96 13.20 -17.41
CA ASP A 30 -30.48 13.88 -16.20
C ASP A 30 -29.36 14.42 -15.29
N GLU A 31 -28.10 14.04 -15.55
CA GLU A 31 -26.93 14.34 -14.73
C GLU A 31 -25.69 14.58 -15.60
N VAL A 32 -25.06 15.75 -15.44
CA VAL A 32 -23.91 16.19 -16.24
C VAL A 32 -22.78 16.64 -15.33
N THR A 33 -21.60 16.07 -15.53
CA THR A 33 -20.42 16.31 -14.69
C THR A 33 -19.35 17.04 -15.50
N PHE A 34 -19.04 18.29 -15.14
CA PHE A 34 -18.04 19.09 -15.83
C PHE A 34 -16.65 18.86 -15.24
N VAL A 35 -15.67 18.51 -16.08
CA VAL A 35 -14.26 18.36 -15.71
C VAL A 35 -13.53 19.63 -16.10
N VAL A 36 -13.09 20.41 -15.11
CA VAL A 36 -12.65 21.80 -15.31
C VAL A 36 -11.18 21.97 -14.89
N PRO A 37 -10.28 22.31 -15.83
CA PRO A 37 -8.86 22.51 -15.54
C PRO A 37 -8.61 23.82 -14.76
N GLU A 38 -7.46 23.90 -14.09
CA GLU A 38 -7.04 24.97 -13.14
C GLU A 38 -6.94 26.40 -13.74
N ARG A 39 -7.36 26.62 -14.99
CA ARG A 39 -7.33 27.92 -15.68
C ARG A 39 -8.53 28.19 -16.61
N ALA A 40 -9.63 27.41 -16.52
CA ALA A 40 -10.79 27.60 -17.39
C ALA A 40 -11.39 29.03 -17.28
N ARG A 41 -11.72 29.65 -18.42
CA ARG A 41 -12.30 31.00 -18.48
C ARG A 41 -13.79 31.05 -18.11
N ALA A 42 -14.57 30.04 -18.52
CA ALA A 42 -16.01 29.99 -18.27
C ALA A 42 -16.45 30.14 -16.79
N LEU A 43 -15.63 29.66 -15.84
CA LEU A 43 -16.06 29.40 -14.46
C LEU A 43 -15.24 30.15 -13.39
N GLN A 44 -14.68 31.31 -13.74
CA GLN A 44 -13.84 32.12 -12.83
C GLN A 44 -14.60 32.86 -11.70
N SER A 45 -15.92 32.67 -11.56
CA SER A 45 -16.71 33.34 -10.52
C SER A 45 -17.85 32.47 -9.98
N ALA A 46 -18.19 32.65 -8.69
CA ALA A 46 -19.37 32.02 -8.07
C ALA A 46 -20.69 32.39 -8.80
N MET A 47 -20.77 33.56 -9.44
CA MET A 47 -21.92 33.96 -10.25
C MET A 47 -22.04 33.14 -11.55
N SER A 48 -20.91 32.75 -12.16
CA SER A 48 -20.89 31.84 -13.32
C SER A 48 -21.45 30.46 -12.95
N PHE A 49 -21.07 29.91 -11.78
CA PHE A 49 -21.61 28.65 -11.28
C PHE A 49 -23.11 28.75 -10.95
N ARG A 50 -23.58 29.85 -10.34
CA ARG A 50 -25.02 30.09 -10.11
C ARG A 50 -25.80 30.18 -11.42
N LEU A 51 -25.23 30.77 -12.47
CA LEU A 51 -25.83 30.83 -13.79
C LEU A 51 -25.93 29.43 -14.42
N LEU A 52 -24.84 28.67 -14.43
CA LEU A 52 -24.80 27.29 -14.94
C LEU A 52 -25.84 26.40 -14.23
N LYS A 53 -25.88 26.46 -12.89
CA LYS A 53 -26.86 25.73 -12.08
C LYS A 53 -28.29 26.13 -12.43
N ARG A 54 -28.59 27.43 -12.53
CA ARG A 54 -29.94 27.91 -12.88
C ARG A 54 -30.40 27.42 -14.26
N TYR A 55 -29.50 27.35 -15.24
CA TYR A 55 -29.81 26.75 -16.54
C TYR A 55 -30.02 25.24 -16.43
N ALA A 56 -29.17 24.52 -15.70
CA ALA A 56 -29.33 23.09 -15.44
C ALA A 56 -30.69 22.76 -14.78
N ASP A 57 -31.03 23.47 -13.71
CA ASP A 57 -32.31 23.36 -13.00
C ASP A 57 -33.49 23.62 -13.95
N SER A 58 -33.37 24.60 -14.87
CA SER A 58 -34.41 24.89 -15.88
C SER A 58 -34.57 23.79 -16.94
N TYR A 59 -33.53 22.98 -17.17
CA TYR A 59 -33.56 21.80 -18.03
C TYR A 59 -33.80 20.49 -17.25
N GLY A 60 -34.05 20.57 -15.93
CA GLY A 60 -34.27 19.41 -15.06
C GLY A 60 -33.02 18.58 -14.76
N LYS A 61 -31.82 19.10 -15.03
CA LYS A 61 -30.54 18.39 -14.94
C LYS A 61 -29.80 18.71 -13.65
N ARG A 62 -29.13 17.72 -13.07
CA ARG A 62 -28.14 17.94 -12.00
C ARG A 62 -26.77 18.20 -12.60
N VAL A 63 -26.01 19.09 -11.97
CA VAL A 63 -24.65 19.43 -12.36
C VAL A 63 -23.68 19.16 -11.23
N ASN A 64 -22.62 18.42 -11.55
CA ASN A 64 -21.47 18.15 -10.67
C ASN A 64 -20.20 18.80 -11.25
N LEU A 65 -19.25 19.19 -10.40
CA LEU A 65 -17.94 19.72 -10.81
C LEU A 65 -16.80 18.79 -10.38
N VAL A 66 -15.88 18.49 -11.29
CA VAL A 66 -14.59 17.87 -10.99
C VAL A 66 -13.47 18.86 -11.32
N SER A 67 -12.68 19.27 -10.32
CA SER A 67 -11.53 20.16 -10.52
C SER A 67 -10.50 19.99 -9.40
N SER A 68 -9.21 20.10 -9.72
CA SER A 68 -8.12 20.06 -8.74
C SER A 68 -7.89 21.39 -7.99
N ASP A 69 -8.43 22.51 -8.48
CA ASP A 69 -8.27 23.83 -7.85
C ASP A 69 -9.24 24.02 -6.66
N PRO A 70 -8.74 24.20 -5.42
CA PRO A 70 -9.58 24.47 -4.25
C PRO A 70 -10.44 25.74 -4.38
N ARG A 71 -10.04 26.72 -5.20
CA ARG A 71 -10.83 27.94 -5.41
C ARG A 71 -12.07 27.68 -6.25
N LEU A 72 -11.94 26.90 -7.33
CA LEU A 72 -13.07 26.47 -8.16
C LEU A 72 -14.05 25.61 -7.35
N GLN A 73 -13.54 24.67 -6.54
CA GLN A 73 -14.35 23.86 -5.62
C GLN A 73 -15.14 24.74 -4.62
N ALA A 74 -14.49 25.71 -3.98
CA ALA A 74 -15.16 26.61 -3.04
C ALA A 74 -16.27 27.45 -3.72
N MET A 75 -16.00 27.99 -4.91
CA MET A 75 -16.98 28.78 -5.67
C MET A 75 -18.17 27.95 -6.18
N SER A 76 -17.96 26.67 -6.52
CA SER A 76 -19.05 25.78 -6.94
C SER A 76 -19.92 25.38 -5.75
N LEU A 77 -19.32 25.06 -4.60
CA LEU A 77 -20.05 24.79 -3.36
C LEU A 77 -20.87 26.01 -2.88
N GLU A 78 -20.34 27.24 -3.01
CA GLU A 78 -21.08 28.49 -2.73
C GLU A 78 -22.26 28.73 -3.70
N ALA A 79 -22.21 28.15 -4.90
CA ALA A 79 -23.33 28.11 -5.84
C ALA A 79 -24.28 26.92 -5.60
N GLY A 80 -23.93 26.01 -4.68
CA GLY A 80 -24.65 24.75 -4.43
C GLY A 80 -24.52 23.75 -5.58
N VAL A 81 -23.36 23.71 -6.23
CA VAL A 81 -22.92 22.68 -7.19
C VAL A 81 -21.93 21.77 -6.44
N THR A 82 -22.21 20.47 -6.42
CA THR A 82 -21.37 19.43 -5.80
C THR A 82 -19.99 19.42 -6.44
N ALA A 83 -18.95 19.37 -5.60
CA ALA A 83 -17.55 19.48 -6.01
C ALA A 83 -16.75 18.23 -5.63
N PHE A 84 -15.90 17.78 -6.55
CA PHE A 84 -15.02 16.62 -6.38
C PHE A 84 -13.58 17.02 -6.74
N PRO A 85 -12.58 16.60 -5.95
CA PRO A 85 -11.18 17.01 -6.15
C PRO A 85 -10.48 16.30 -7.30
N SER A 86 -11.04 15.18 -7.78
CA SER A 86 -10.52 14.41 -8.91
C SER A 86 -11.60 13.49 -9.49
N LEU A 87 -11.37 12.94 -10.68
CA LEU A 87 -12.26 11.93 -11.30
C LEU A 87 -12.39 10.68 -10.42
N ALA A 88 -11.29 10.22 -9.82
CA ALA A 88 -11.31 9.09 -8.89
C ALA A 88 -12.12 9.37 -7.61
N ALA A 89 -12.19 10.63 -7.17
CA ALA A 89 -13.05 11.03 -6.05
C ALA A 89 -14.54 11.08 -6.45
N TYR A 90 -14.84 11.48 -7.69
CA TYR A 90 -16.19 11.40 -8.26
C TYR A 90 -16.69 9.95 -8.35
N ASP A 91 -15.89 9.04 -8.91
CA ASP A 91 -16.24 7.62 -9.07
C ASP A 91 -16.42 6.89 -7.73
N THR A 92 -15.78 7.38 -6.66
CA THR A 92 -15.90 6.85 -5.29
C THR A 92 -16.93 7.58 -4.43
N GLY A 93 -17.59 8.62 -4.95
CA GLY A 93 -18.59 9.42 -4.21
C GLY A 93 -18.01 10.28 -3.08
N THR A 94 -16.71 10.60 -3.11
CA THR A 94 -16.05 11.42 -2.09
C THR A 94 -16.18 12.92 -2.41
N GLU A 95 -17.36 13.45 -2.11
CA GLU A 95 -17.70 14.88 -2.22
C GLU A 95 -16.88 15.77 -1.27
N VAL A 96 -16.50 16.96 -1.73
CA VAL A 96 -15.90 17.99 -0.87
C VAL A 96 -16.99 18.65 -0.02
N HIS A 97 -17.19 18.17 1.20
CA HIS A 97 -18.00 18.88 2.20
C HIS A 97 -17.20 20.00 2.87
N GLN A 98 -17.68 21.24 2.75
CA GLN A 98 -17.11 22.37 3.47
C GLN A 98 -17.58 22.35 4.94
N PRO A 99 -16.69 22.47 5.94
CA PRO A 99 -17.04 22.27 7.34
C PRO A 99 -17.87 23.43 7.90
N GLY A 100 -19.09 23.13 8.36
CA GLY A 100 -20.01 24.08 8.99
C GLY A 100 -20.35 23.71 10.45
N LEU A 101 -19.62 24.34 11.38
CA LEU A 101 -19.96 24.72 12.77
C LEU A 101 -20.54 23.68 13.79
N VAL A 102 -20.09 23.85 15.05
CA VAL A 102 -20.46 23.21 16.34
C VAL A 102 -20.19 21.69 16.49
N ASP A 103 -19.70 21.16 17.63
CA ASP A 103 -19.57 21.71 19.00
C ASP A 103 -18.29 21.19 19.74
N GLU A 104 -17.99 21.78 20.91
CA GLU A 104 -16.87 21.53 21.88
C GLU A 104 -16.64 20.01 22.21
N ALA A 105 -15.49 19.43 22.59
CA ALA A 105 -14.47 19.80 23.59
C ALA A 105 -13.28 18.78 23.62
N PRO A 106 -12.31 18.83 24.56
CA PRO A 106 -11.28 19.85 24.71
C PRO A 106 -9.84 19.26 24.67
N ALA A 107 -8.84 20.08 24.35
CA ALA A 107 -7.43 19.83 24.69
C ALA A 107 -7.15 20.42 26.09
N PRO A 108 -6.16 19.92 26.88
CA PRO A 108 -4.78 20.38 26.65
C PRO A 108 -3.64 19.40 27.05
N GLY A 109 -2.42 19.66 26.52
CA GLY A 109 -1.16 19.33 27.21
C GLY A 109 -0.06 18.69 26.37
N GLY A 110 1.02 19.44 26.07
CA GLY A 110 2.29 18.87 25.58
C GLY A 110 3.04 19.71 24.54
N VAL A 111 4.10 20.40 24.96
CA VAL A 111 5.09 21.14 24.15
C VAL A 111 6.49 20.93 24.76
N PRO A 112 7.63 21.21 24.08
CA PRO A 112 7.94 21.18 22.64
C PRO A 112 9.37 20.60 22.33
N SER A 113 9.88 20.82 21.10
CA SER A 113 11.28 20.64 20.61
C SER A 113 11.63 19.19 20.18
N ALA A 114 12.55 18.89 19.25
CA ALA A 114 13.53 19.66 18.45
C ALA A 114 13.88 18.83 17.16
N THR A 115 14.71 19.19 16.15
CA THR A 115 15.45 20.42 15.78
C THR A 115 15.86 20.33 14.26
N VAL A 116 16.29 21.43 13.62
CA VAL A 116 16.79 21.46 12.22
C VAL A 116 18.29 21.11 12.15
N PRO A 117 18.84 20.70 10.98
CA PRO A 117 19.92 21.55 10.47
C PRO A 117 19.84 21.84 8.96
N ALA A 118 20.31 23.03 8.60
CA ALA A 118 20.46 23.50 7.23
C ALA A 118 21.94 23.81 6.94
N GLY A 119 22.32 23.73 5.66
CA GLY A 119 23.56 24.29 5.14
C GLY A 119 24.07 23.57 3.89
N ALA A 120 24.70 24.22 2.91
CA ALA A 120 24.80 25.66 2.65
C ALA A 120 25.37 25.89 1.22
N ALA A 121 25.00 27.01 0.57
CA ALA A 121 25.83 27.80 -0.37
C ALA A 121 26.41 27.12 -1.64
N SER A 122 26.69 27.79 -2.78
CA SER A 122 26.45 29.15 -3.28
C SER A 122 26.70 29.12 -4.81
N GLY A 123 26.15 30.06 -5.61
CA GLY A 123 26.39 30.03 -7.07
C GLY A 123 25.73 31.11 -7.92
N THR A 124 25.98 32.38 -7.64
CA THR A 124 25.45 33.53 -8.42
C THR A 124 26.09 33.66 -9.81
N ARG A 125 25.29 33.89 -10.87
CA ARG A 125 25.42 35.09 -11.76
C ARG A 125 24.32 35.20 -12.82
N ILE A 126 24.05 36.46 -13.20
CA ILE A 126 22.99 36.94 -14.09
C ILE A 126 23.63 37.55 -15.35
N ALA A 127 23.03 37.29 -16.52
CA ALA A 127 22.88 38.17 -17.70
C ALA A 127 22.33 37.29 -18.85
N GLY A 128 21.37 37.66 -19.69
CA GLY A 128 20.52 38.84 -19.91
C GLY A 128 19.85 38.59 -21.28
N GLY A 129 18.70 39.13 -21.70
CA GLY A 129 17.79 40.15 -21.18
C GLY A 129 16.87 40.57 -22.36
N SER A 130 15.79 41.31 -22.11
CA SER A 130 14.80 41.83 -23.09
C SER A 130 14.03 40.79 -23.94
N GLY A 131 12.78 40.99 -24.32
CA GLY A 131 11.75 41.97 -23.93
C GLY A 131 10.39 41.25 -23.92
N GLY A 132 9.35 41.75 -23.28
CA GLY A 132 8.74 43.03 -23.64
C GLY A 132 7.33 42.72 -24.15
N VAL A 133 6.38 42.65 -23.21
CA VAL A 133 4.96 42.43 -23.50
C VAL A 133 4.39 43.55 -24.39
N ALA A 134 3.57 43.18 -25.37
CA ALA A 134 2.75 44.12 -26.12
C ALA A 134 1.39 43.47 -26.43
N THR A 135 0.35 43.98 -25.78
CA THR A 135 -1.05 43.62 -25.97
C THR A 135 -1.62 44.32 -27.21
N LEU A 136 -2.30 43.56 -28.07
CA LEU A 136 -3.23 44.01 -29.10
C LEU A 136 -4.35 42.95 -29.09
N ASP A 137 -5.45 43.11 -28.37
CA ASP A 137 -6.41 44.23 -28.44
C ASP A 137 -6.68 44.65 -29.89
N ARG A 138 -7.83 44.21 -30.42
CA ARG A 138 -8.19 44.33 -31.84
C ARG A 138 -9.59 44.93 -31.96
N PRO A 139 -9.71 46.26 -32.02
CA PRO A 139 -10.96 46.91 -32.32
C PRO A 139 -11.48 46.51 -33.71
N ARG A 140 -12.80 46.40 -33.85
CA ARG A 140 -13.45 46.45 -35.16
C ARG A 140 -13.50 47.91 -35.61
N GLU A 141 -12.64 48.29 -36.55
CA GLU A 141 -12.85 49.48 -37.38
C GLU A 141 -13.05 49.09 -38.84
N ALA A 142 -14.12 49.62 -39.42
CA ALA A 142 -14.40 49.48 -40.85
C ALA A 142 -13.51 50.46 -41.63
N SER A 143 -12.62 49.94 -42.47
CA SER A 143 -11.85 50.77 -43.39
C SER A 143 -12.41 50.65 -44.81
N VAL A 144 -13.20 51.65 -45.20
CA VAL A 144 -13.72 51.80 -46.57
C VAL A 144 -12.58 52.26 -47.46
N ILE A 145 -12.06 51.36 -48.30
CA ILE A 145 -11.01 51.73 -49.28
C ILE A 145 -11.69 52.27 -50.55
N SER A 146 -11.84 53.59 -50.57
CA SER A 146 -12.27 54.38 -51.72
C SER A 146 -11.37 54.14 -52.95
N ALA A 147 -11.97 53.99 -54.12
CA ALA A 147 -11.23 53.82 -55.37
C ALA A 147 -10.37 55.07 -55.70
N PRO A 148 -9.09 54.91 -56.08
CA PRO A 148 -8.24 56.03 -56.47
C PRO A 148 -8.67 56.64 -57.83
N PRO A 149 -8.41 57.94 -58.05
CA PRO A 149 -9.06 58.71 -59.12
C PRO A 149 -8.58 58.35 -60.53
N LYS A 150 -9.55 58.33 -61.44
CA LYS A 150 -9.40 58.08 -62.88
C LYS A 150 -8.56 59.21 -63.50
N LYS A 151 -7.31 58.91 -63.92
CA LYS A 151 -6.53 59.87 -64.72
C LYS A 151 -7.20 60.06 -66.09
N THR A 152 -7.43 61.32 -66.43
CA THR A 152 -7.98 61.77 -67.72
C THR A 152 -7.04 61.38 -68.88
N PRO A 153 -7.55 60.71 -69.93
CA PRO A 153 -6.79 60.54 -71.16
C PRO A 153 -6.58 61.90 -71.85
N ALA A 154 -5.36 62.14 -72.34
CA ALA A 154 -5.06 63.31 -73.15
C ALA A 154 -5.72 63.24 -74.54
N ALA A 155 -5.81 64.40 -75.21
CA ALA A 155 -6.55 64.57 -76.46
C ALA A 155 -6.12 63.60 -77.58
N SER A 156 -7.11 63.13 -78.34
CA SER A 156 -6.90 62.30 -79.53
C SER A 156 -6.20 63.09 -80.63
N MET A 157 -5.01 62.67 -81.03
CA MET A 157 -4.48 63.01 -82.35
C MET A 157 -5.26 62.26 -83.44
N PRO A 158 -5.45 62.85 -84.63
CA PRO A 158 -6.25 62.25 -85.70
C PRO A 158 -5.59 60.97 -86.22
N ALA A 159 -6.34 59.88 -86.24
CA ALA A 159 -5.88 58.62 -86.80
C ALA A 159 -5.63 58.76 -88.30
N ARG A 160 -4.37 58.59 -88.73
CA ARG A 160 -4.04 58.33 -90.14
C ARG A 160 -4.82 57.09 -90.62
N PRO A 161 -5.33 57.05 -91.86
CA PRO A 161 -5.92 55.85 -92.42
C PRO A 161 -4.86 54.73 -92.52
N GLY A 162 -4.87 53.82 -91.55
CA GLY A 162 -4.11 52.57 -91.65
C GLY A 162 -4.70 51.67 -92.74
N PRO A 163 -3.88 50.85 -93.42
CA PRO A 163 -4.38 49.94 -94.45
C PRO A 163 -5.42 48.96 -93.89
N SER A 164 -6.43 48.65 -94.72
CA SER A 164 -7.65 47.99 -94.26
C SER A 164 -7.43 46.65 -93.53
N PHE A 165 -8.22 46.42 -92.47
CA PHE A 165 -8.22 45.22 -91.61
C PHE A 165 -8.45 43.86 -92.32
N ARG A 166 -8.57 43.85 -93.65
CA ARG A 166 -8.83 42.64 -94.45
C ARG A 166 -7.56 41.81 -94.70
N SER A 167 -6.36 42.41 -94.65
CA SER A 167 -5.07 41.74 -94.85
C SER A 167 -4.53 41.01 -93.62
N TYR A 168 -4.90 41.42 -92.40
CA TYR A 168 -4.39 40.83 -91.15
C TYR A 168 -5.23 39.66 -90.61
N ARG A 169 -6.39 39.38 -91.21
CA ARG A 169 -7.26 38.24 -90.83
C ARG A 169 -6.53 36.88 -90.71
N PRO A 170 -5.69 36.43 -91.65
CA PRO A 170 -4.99 35.14 -91.49
C PRO A 170 -4.02 35.12 -90.30
N TYR A 171 -3.34 36.25 -90.01
CA TYR A 171 -2.41 36.34 -88.88
C TYR A 171 -3.13 36.34 -87.52
N LEU A 172 -4.29 37.00 -87.42
CA LEU A 172 -5.10 36.97 -86.20
C LEU A 172 -5.71 35.58 -85.94
N ILE A 173 -6.13 34.87 -87.00
CA ILE A 173 -6.60 33.48 -86.89
C ILE A 173 -5.45 32.55 -86.49
N GLY A 174 -4.25 32.73 -87.07
CA GLY A 174 -3.05 31.99 -86.70
C GLY A 174 -2.64 32.21 -85.24
N ALA A 175 -2.64 33.45 -84.76
CA ALA A 175 -2.35 33.78 -83.36
C ALA A 175 -3.39 33.19 -82.39
N GLY A 176 -4.69 33.24 -82.75
CA GLY A 176 -5.75 32.60 -81.98
C GLY A 176 -5.61 31.08 -81.91
N ALA A 177 -5.31 30.43 -83.04
CA ALA A 177 -5.03 28.99 -83.07
C ALA A 177 -3.81 28.62 -82.21
N LEU A 178 -2.73 29.40 -82.28
CA LEU A 178 -1.52 29.16 -81.49
C LEU A 178 -1.77 29.36 -79.98
N ALA A 179 -2.59 30.34 -79.58
CA ALA A 179 -3.01 30.52 -78.20
C ALA A 179 -3.89 29.35 -77.69
N ILE A 180 -4.80 28.82 -78.53
CA ILE A 180 -5.61 27.64 -78.20
C ILE A 180 -4.72 26.40 -78.06
N VAL A 181 -3.75 26.20 -78.95
CA VAL A 181 -2.77 25.10 -78.86
C VAL A 181 -1.92 25.23 -77.58
N ALA A 182 -1.42 26.43 -77.25
CA ALA A 182 -0.67 26.66 -76.02
C ALA A 182 -1.51 26.38 -74.75
N LEU A 183 -2.80 26.73 -74.76
CA LEU A 183 -3.72 26.45 -73.66
C LEU A 183 -4.05 24.95 -73.54
N LEU A 184 -4.25 24.24 -74.66
CA LEU A 184 -4.43 22.79 -74.67
C LEU A 184 -3.17 22.05 -74.18
N VAL A 185 -1.97 22.48 -74.60
CA VAL A 185 -0.70 21.96 -74.08
C VAL A 185 -0.56 22.26 -72.58
N GLY A 186 -0.92 23.46 -72.13
CA GLY A 186 -0.94 23.81 -70.70
C GLY A 186 -1.83 22.90 -69.86
N ILE A 187 -3.04 22.59 -70.34
CA ILE A 187 -3.95 21.65 -69.68
C ILE A 187 -3.40 20.21 -69.72
N LEU A 188 -2.78 19.79 -70.82
CA LEU A 188 -2.22 18.44 -70.96
C LEU A 188 -0.99 18.21 -70.06
N TYR A 189 -0.22 19.26 -69.76
CA TYR A 189 0.95 19.23 -68.87
C TYR A 189 0.65 19.68 -67.44
N LEU A 190 -0.62 19.89 -67.06
CA LEU A 190 -0.99 20.21 -65.68
C LEU A 190 -0.93 18.93 -64.83
N PRO A 191 0.03 18.79 -63.88
CA PRO A 191 0.14 17.58 -63.08
C PRO A 191 -1.03 17.49 -62.10
N SER A 192 -1.69 16.34 -62.04
CA SER A 192 -2.75 16.08 -61.07
C SER A 192 -2.18 15.93 -59.66
N ALA A 193 -2.52 16.86 -58.78
CA ALA A 193 -2.10 16.82 -57.38
C ALA A 193 -2.92 15.79 -56.59
N THR A 194 -2.36 14.60 -56.36
CA THR A 194 -2.93 13.57 -55.49
C THR A 194 -2.60 13.84 -54.03
N ALA A 195 -3.54 14.45 -53.30
CA ALA A 195 -3.43 14.63 -51.85
C ALA A 195 -3.75 13.31 -51.12
N THR A 196 -2.74 12.67 -50.53
CA THR A 196 -2.90 11.47 -49.69
C THR A 196 -3.04 11.84 -48.22
N LEU A 197 -4.24 11.70 -47.67
CA LEU A 197 -4.50 11.92 -46.24
C LEU A 197 -4.12 10.65 -45.44
N SER A 198 -2.97 10.67 -44.78
CA SER A 198 -2.55 9.60 -43.87
C SER A 198 -3.07 9.85 -42.46
N VAL A 199 -4.08 9.09 -42.03
CA VAL A 199 -4.61 9.17 -40.65
C VAL A 199 -3.80 8.24 -39.76
N SER A 200 -2.92 8.81 -38.94
CA SER A 200 -2.17 8.06 -37.92
C SER A 200 -3.06 7.81 -36.70
N GLY A 201 -3.66 6.63 -36.61
CA GLY A 201 -4.46 6.23 -35.46
C GLY A 201 -3.60 5.88 -34.26
N THR A 202 -3.70 6.65 -33.18
CA THR A 202 -3.07 6.33 -31.90
C THR A 202 -3.82 5.16 -31.23
N PRO A 203 -3.17 4.04 -30.89
CA PRO A 203 -3.84 2.91 -30.26
C PRO A 203 -4.22 3.25 -28.82
N VAL A 204 -5.52 3.46 -28.58
CA VAL A 204 -6.07 3.63 -27.22
C VAL A 204 -6.00 2.29 -26.50
N LYS A 205 -5.18 2.22 -25.45
CA LYS A 205 -5.24 1.14 -24.46
C LYS A 205 -6.03 1.66 -23.26
N ALA A 206 -7.12 0.97 -22.93
CA ALA A 206 -7.88 1.20 -21.71
C ALA A 206 -7.71 -0.02 -20.79
N ASP A 207 -7.12 0.18 -19.62
CA ASP A 207 -6.97 -0.86 -18.62
C ASP A 207 -8.28 -0.94 -17.80
N VAL A 208 -9.17 -1.85 -18.21
CA VAL A 208 -10.48 -2.04 -17.56
C VAL A 208 -10.33 -2.97 -16.35
N THR A 209 -10.64 -2.46 -15.15
CA THR A 209 -10.66 -3.25 -13.90
C THR A 209 -11.96 -4.05 -13.79
N LEU A 210 -11.93 -5.29 -14.26
CA LEU A 210 -13.04 -6.24 -14.14
C LEU A 210 -13.06 -6.91 -12.75
N LEU A 211 -14.23 -6.95 -12.10
CA LEU A 211 -14.42 -7.47 -10.75
C LEU A 211 -15.11 -8.85 -10.76
N GLY A 212 -14.41 -9.89 -10.32
CA GLY A 212 -14.99 -11.24 -10.19
C GLY A 212 -16.02 -11.30 -9.07
N ALA A 213 -17.23 -11.81 -9.36
CA ALA A 213 -18.29 -11.98 -8.37
C ALA A 213 -19.00 -13.35 -8.52
N PRO A 214 -19.31 -14.05 -7.40
CA PRO A 214 -20.04 -15.30 -7.46
C PRO A 214 -21.55 -15.10 -7.70
N GLY A 215 -22.12 -15.95 -8.55
CA GLY A 215 -23.56 -16.00 -8.79
C GLY A 215 -24.11 -14.80 -9.58
N THR A 216 -25.28 -14.30 -9.16
CA THR A 216 -26.11 -13.34 -9.92
C THR A 216 -25.55 -11.92 -9.99
N ALA A 217 -24.47 -11.60 -9.27
CA ALA A 217 -23.80 -10.29 -9.32
C ALA A 217 -23.06 -10.03 -10.66
N ALA A 218 -22.79 -11.09 -11.43
CA ALA A 218 -22.11 -11.04 -12.73
C ALA A 218 -22.90 -10.39 -13.89
N GLY A 219 -24.08 -9.81 -13.62
CA GLY A 219 -24.94 -9.17 -14.62
C GLY A 219 -24.72 -7.66 -14.78
N SER A 220 -23.68 -7.09 -14.16
CA SER A 220 -23.34 -5.66 -14.28
C SER A 220 -22.08 -5.48 -15.14
N GLY A 221 -21.96 -4.34 -15.84
CA GLY A 221 -20.97 -4.14 -16.91
C GLY A 221 -19.51 -4.35 -16.52
N ASP A 222 -19.19 -4.15 -15.24
CA ASP A 222 -17.83 -4.21 -14.70
C ASP A 222 -17.54 -5.52 -13.94
N HIS A 223 -18.52 -6.44 -13.87
CA HIS A 223 -18.42 -7.68 -13.10
C HIS A 223 -18.56 -8.94 -13.96
N PHE A 224 -17.85 -10.00 -13.60
CA PHE A 224 -17.92 -11.30 -14.28
C PHE A 224 -18.10 -12.46 -13.30
N ALA A 225 -18.71 -13.55 -13.78
CA ALA A 225 -19.02 -14.72 -12.96
C ALA A 225 -17.75 -15.48 -12.55
N THR A 226 -17.57 -15.68 -11.25
CA THR A 226 -16.48 -16.49 -10.69
C THR A 226 -17.01 -17.59 -9.79
N GLN A 227 -16.39 -18.76 -9.82
CA GLN A 227 -16.69 -19.87 -8.91
C GLN A 227 -15.48 -20.18 -8.05
N ALA A 228 -15.68 -20.35 -6.74
CA ALA A 228 -14.64 -20.83 -5.84
C ALA A 228 -14.43 -22.33 -6.05
N VAL A 229 -13.18 -22.73 -6.29
CA VAL A 229 -12.78 -24.14 -6.43
C VAL A 229 -11.78 -24.46 -5.34
N HIS A 230 -12.01 -25.57 -4.62
CA HIS A 230 -11.16 -26.02 -3.53
C HIS A 230 -10.69 -27.46 -3.78
N ALA A 231 -9.40 -27.71 -3.51
CA ALA A 231 -8.81 -29.03 -3.42
C ALA A 231 -7.84 -29.01 -2.23
N SER A 232 -7.65 -30.16 -1.58
CA SER A 232 -6.67 -30.29 -0.51
C SER A 232 -6.30 -31.74 -0.29
N GLN A 233 -5.07 -31.96 0.15
CA GLN A 233 -4.51 -33.26 0.50
C GLN A 233 -3.83 -33.13 1.86
N SER A 234 -3.90 -34.17 2.69
CA SER A 234 -3.30 -34.16 4.02
C SER A 234 -2.73 -35.53 4.34
N GLN A 235 -1.54 -35.56 4.91
CA GLN A 235 -0.91 -36.79 5.37
C GLN A 235 -0.12 -36.54 6.66
N THR A 236 -0.18 -37.51 7.57
CA THR A 236 0.68 -37.55 8.77
C THR A 236 1.82 -38.54 8.53
N MET A 237 3.04 -38.14 8.85
CA MET A 237 4.25 -38.94 8.70
C MET A 237 5.09 -38.92 9.98
N PRO A 238 5.82 -40.01 10.28
CA PRO A 238 6.80 -40.02 11.37
C PRO A 238 8.03 -39.19 11.00
N GLY A 239 8.61 -38.52 12.00
CA GLY A 239 9.89 -37.84 11.93
C GLY A 239 10.83 -38.32 13.03
N THR A 240 12.13 -38.22 12.78
CA THR A 240 13.19 -38.54 13.73
C THR A 240 13.99 -37.28 14.03
N ALA A 241 14.17 -36.96 15.31
CA ALA A 241 14.93 -35.80 15.72
C ALA A 241 16.43 -36.02 15.47
N THR A 242 17.11 -35.06 14.84
CA THR A 242 18.55 -35.16 14.51
C THR A 242 19.43 -34.21 15.32
N GLY A 243 18.81 -33.19 15.95
CA GLY A 243 19.52 -32.17 16.70
C GLY A 243 20.14 -32.72 17.96
N GLN A 244 21.27 -32.13 18.37
CA GLN A 244 21.93 -32.45 19.63
C GLN A 244 22.00 -31.19 20.49
N LYS A 245 21.56 -31.31 21.75
CA LYS A 245 21.63 -30.26 22.75
C LYS A 245 22.40 -30.77 23.95
N GLN A 246 23.48 -30.09 24.30
CA GLN A 246 24.18 -30.36 25.55
C GLN A 246 23.30 -29.88 26.72
N ILE A 247 23.08 -30.76 27.68
CA ILE A 247 22.45 -30.47 28.96
C ILE A 247 23.56 -30.46 30.01
N ASP A 248 23.72 -29.33 30.69
CA ASP A 248 24.71 -29.16 31.74
C ASP A 248 24.47 -30.10 32.92
N ALA A 249 25.54 -30.36 33.67
CA ALA A 249 25.47 -31.14 34.91
C ALA A 249 24.41 -30.54 35.85
N GLN A 250 23.48 -31.37 36.31
CA GLN A 250 22.42 -30.93 37.22
C GLN A 250 22.92 -31.06 38.67
N PRO A 251 22.77 -30.02 39.50
CA PRO A 251 23.01 -30.11 40.94
C PRO A 251 21.82 -30.73 41.65
N SER A 252 22.10 -31.55 42.66
CA SER A 252 21.06 -32.14 43.49
C SER A 252 20.31 -31.07 44.28
N SER A 253 19.08 -31.42 44.66
CA SER A 253 18.22 -30.62 45.52
C SER A 253 17.57 -31.51 46.58
N GLY A 254 17.16 -30.88 47.68
CA GLY A 254 16.47 -31.56 48.78
C GLY A 254 16.11 -30.55 49.85
N SER A 255 15.52 -31.02 50.95
CA SER A 255 15.13 -30.19 52.08
C SER A 255 16.01 -30.48 53.28
N VAL A 256 16.43 -29.44 54.00
CA VAL A 256 17.08 -29.57 55.31
C VAL A 256 16.22 -28.88 56.37
N THR A 257 16.20 -29.44 57.57
CA THR A 257 15.53 -28.88 58.74
C THR A 257 16.57 -28.37 59.71
N PHE A 258 16.54 -27.07 59.97
CA PHE A 258 17.32 -26.49 61.05
C PHE A 258 16.53 -26.59 62.34
N THR A 259 17.19 -27.01 63.41
CA THR A 259 16.60 -27.11 64.75
C THR A 259 17.44 -26.30 65.72
N TYR A 260 16.82 -25.38 66.45
CA TYR A 260 17.44 -24.66 67.54
C TYR A 260 16.89 -25.21 68.86
N SER A 261 17.77 -25.57 69.80
CA SER A 261 17.37 -25.99 71.14
C SER A 261 18.39 -25.58 72.18
N CYS A 262 18.17 -24.41 72.77
CA CYS A 262 18.93 -23.92 73.91
C CYS A 262 18.27 -24.33 75.24
N THR A 263 19.09 -24.68 76.24
CA THR A 263 18.64 -25.10 77.59
C THR A 263 19.20 -24.24 78.72
N PHE A 264 20.31 -23.53 78.51
CA PHE A 264 20.96 -22.67 79.51
C PHE A 264 21.40 -21.34 78.86
N PHE A 265 21.18 -20.22 79.55
CA PHE A 265 21.56 -18.86 79.11
C PHE A 265 21.06 -18.48 77.70
N CYS A 266 19.81 -18.79 77.41
CA CYS A 266 19.19 -18.55 76.11
C CYS A 266 18.68 -17.12 75.97
N ASP A 267 18.94 -16.49 74.82
CA ASP A 267 18.12 -15.37 74.37
C ASP A 267 16.79 -15.91 73.79
N ASN A 268 15.71 -15.15 73.93
CA ASN A 268 14.41 -15.47 73.33
C ASN A 268 14.27 -14.90 71.91
N ASN A 269 15.39 -14.56 71.25
CA ASN A 269 15.39 -13.94 69.93
C ASN A 269 15.41 -15.04 68.87
N ALA A 270 14.46 -14.98 67.93
CA ALA A 270 14.40 -15.95 66.84
C ALA A 270 15.67 -15.88 65.97
N LYS A 271 16.18 -17.03 65.57
CA LYS A 271 17.43 -17.16 64.80
C LYS A 271 17.10 -17.12 63.31
N SER A 272 17.57 -16.08 62.62
CA SER A 272 17.41 -15.94 61.17
C SER A 272 18.54 -16.65 60.44
N ILE A 273 18.18 -17.44 59.43
CA ILE A 273 19.10 -18.14 58.53
C ILE A 273 18.90 -17.53 57.15
N ALA A 274 19.96 -16.94 56.59
CA ALA A 274 19.89 -16.28 55.30
C ALA A 274 19.75 -17.29 54.15
N ALA A 275 19.25 -16.83 52.99
CA ALA A 275 19.46 -17.54 51.75
C ALA A 275 20.97 -17.54 51.42
N GLY A 276 21.49 -18.65 50.89
CA GLY A 276 22.92 -18.84 50.64
C GLY A 276 23.72 -19.29 51.88
N THR A 277 23.10 -19.56 53.03
CA THR A 277 23.78 -20.24 54.13
C THR A 277 24.26 -21.61 53.67
N SER A 278 25.54 -21.91 53.91
CA SER A 278 26.16 -23.16 53.51
C SER A 278 25.99 -24.24 54.60
N VAL A 279 25.61 -25.43 54.19
CA VAL A 279 25.55 -26.64 55.02
C VAL A 279 26.30 -27.77 54.32
N SER A 280 26.81 -28.74 55.07
CA SER A 280 27.58 -29.85 54.48
C SER A 280 27.41 -31.18 55.21
N THR A 281 27.76 -32.25 54.50
CA THR A 281 27.94 -33.57 55.10
C THR A 281 29.29 -33.70 55.81
N GLY A 282 29.44 -34.76 56.61
CA GLY A 282 30.75 -35.16 57.16
C GLY A 282 31.80 -35.50 56.09
N GLU A 283 31.37 -35.85 54.87
CA GLU A 283 32.23 -36.10 53.70
C GLU A 283 32.66 -34.80 52.98
N GLY A 284 32.22 -33.63 53.44
CA GLY A 284 32.56 -32.34 52.84
C GLY A 284 31.70 -31.91 51.64
N LYS A 285 30.66 -32.66 51.26
CA LYS A 285 29.70 -32.25 50.22
C LYS A 285 28.92 -31.01 50.68
N GLN A 286 28.87 -29.95 49.87
CA GLN A 286 28.31 -28.65 50.26
C GLN A 286 27.00 -28.31 49.54
N TYR A 287 26.08 -27.68 50.27
CA TYR A 287 24.77 -27.22 49.80
C TYR A 287 24.51 -25.79 50.27
N LEU A 288 23.70 -25.05 49.53
CA LEU A 288 23.27 -23.69 49.86
C LEU A 288 21.76 -23.65 50.07
N THR A 289 21.30 -22.96 51.11
CA THR A 289 19.87 -22.67 51.34
C THR A 289 19.30 -21.77 50.24
N GLN A 290 18.15 -22.12 49.68
CA GLN A 290 17.56 -21.39 48.55
C GLN A 290 16.67 -20.20 48.98
N LYS A 291 16.29 -20.12 50.26
CA LYS A 291 15.47 -19.05 50.84
C LYS A 291 15.95 -18.74 52.27
N ALA A 292 15.62 -17.55 52.76
CA ALA A 292 15.80 -17.23 54.17
C ALA A 292 14.66 -17.85 55.00
N ILE A 293 14.98 -18.32 56.21
CA ILE A 293 14.01 -18.85 57.18
C ILE A 293 14.33 -18.34 58.58
N THR A 294 13.37 -18.45 59.50
CA THR A 294 13.54 -18.06 60.90
C THR A 294 13.18 -19.24 61.80
N VAL A 295 14.06 -19.58 62.75
CA VAL A 295 13.88 -20.63 63.74
C VAL A 295 13.57 -20.01 65.10
N SER A 296 12.49 -20.45 65.76
CA SER A 296 12.10 -19.95 67.07
C SER A 296 13.11 -20.30 68.17
N SER A 297 13.31 -19.40 69.12
CA SER A 297 14.12 -19.57 70.33
C SER A 297 13.22 -19.56 71.57
N PRO A 298 13.52 -20.28 72.67
CA PRO A 298 14.69 -21.13 72.91
C PRO A 298 14.62 -22.50 72.22
N LYS A 299 13.45 -22.87 71.69
CA LYS A 299 13.24 -24.13 70.93
C LYS A 299 12.38 -23.89 69.70
N GLY A 300 12.79 -24.48 68.58
CA GLY A 300 12.05 -24.43 67.32
C GLY A 300 12.76 -25.19 66.21
N SER A 301 12.03 -25.45 65.13
CA SER A 301 12.59 -25.98 63.90
C SER A 301 11.94 -25.32 62.67
N ALA A 302 12.69 -25.23 61.59
CA ALA A 302 12.17 -24.77 60.30
C ALA A 302 12.96 -25.42 59.14
N SER A 303 12.24 -25.80 58.09
CA SER A 303 12.82 -26.48 56.92
C SER A 303 12.98 -25.53 55.74
N VAL A 304 14.02 -25.74 54.95
CA VAL A 304 14.33 -24.96 53.74
C VAL A 304 14.90 -25.86 52.65
N GLN A 305 14.54 -25.57 51.41
CA GLN A 305 15.14 -26.24 50.26
C GLN A 305 16.60 -25.83 50.11
N VAL A 306 17.46 -26.80 49.83
CA VAL A 306 18.87 -26.61 49.53
C VAL A 306 19.18 -27.06 48.10
N LYS A 307 20.32 -26.60 47.59
CA LYS A 307 20.88 -26.96 46.29
C LYS A 307 22.37 -27.24 46.43
N ALA A 308 22.87 -28.32 45.83
CA ALA A 308 24.31 -28.63 45.87
C ALA A 308 25.13 -27.52 45.21
N VAL A 309 26.30 -27.23 45.79
CA VAL A 309 27.27 -26.26 45.23
C VAL A 309 27.92 -26.82 43.97
N GLN A 310 28.33 -28.08 44.01
CA GLN A 310 28.89 -28.79 42.86
C GLN A 310 27.77 -29.56 42.13
N PRO A 311 27.57 -29.34 40.83
CA PRO A 311 26.63 -30.14 40.04
C PRO A 311 27.20 -31.53 39.72
N GLY A 312 26.32 -32.48 39.44
CA GLY A 312 26.66 -33.89 39.18
C GLY A 312 26.11 -34.87 40.22
N PRO A 313 26.23 -36.19 39.99
CA PRO A 313 25.71 -37.22 40.88
C PRO A 313 26.38 -37.25 42.25
N SER A 314 27.62 -36.76 42.35
CA SER A 314 28.37 -36.61 43.60
C SER A 314 27.66 -35.74 44.63
N GLY A 315 26.83 -34.79 44.16
CA GLY A 315 25.99 -33.95 45.01
C GLY A 315 24.80 -34.69 45.64
N ASN A 316 24.44 -35.89 45.19
CA ASN A 316 23.39 -36.67 45.85
C ASN A 316 23.90 -37.23 47.19
N THR A 317 23.01 -37.27 48.18
CA THR A 317 23.30 -37.75 49.54
C THR A 317 22.12 -38.47 50.16
N GLU A 318 22.41 -39.43 51.02
CA GLU A 318 21.44 -40.17 51.81
C GLU A 318 20.80 -39.28 52.91
N PRO A 319 19.65 -39.69 53.49
CA PRO A 319 19.06 -39.01 54.64
C PRO A 319 20.05 -38.93 55.82
N HIS A 320 19.90 -37.91 56.66
CA HIS A 320 20.66 -37.71 57.91
C HIS A 320 22.19 -37.58 57.74
N THR A 321 22.65 -37.15 56.56
CA THR A 321 24.08 -36.96 56.25
C THR A 321 24.52 -35.49 56.30
N ILE A 322 23.62 -34.54 56.02
CA ILE A 322 23.87 -33.09 56.07
C ILE A 322 23.63 -32.63 57.51
N THR A 323 24.72 -32.61 58.28
CA THR A 323 24.69 -32.36 59.74
C THR A 323 25.48 -31.13 60.17
N ASN A 324 26.29 -30.54 59.28
CA ASN A 324 27.14 -29.39 59.59
C ASN A 324 26.57 -28.09 59.01
N VAL A 325 26.50 -27.03 59.83
CA VAL A 325 26.21 -25.66 59.38
C VAL A 325 27.52 -24.89 59.26
N ASN A 326 27.95 -24.62 58.03
CA ASN A 326 29.25 -24.00 57.79
C ASN A 326 29.26 -22.54 58.26
N ASN A 327 30.35 -22.15 58.93
CA ASN A 327 30.55 -20.82 59.52
C ASN A 327 29.55 -20.42 60.64
N SER A 328 28.71 -21.35 61.13
CA SER A 328 27.92 -21.12 62.34
C SER A 328 28.81 -21.13 63.58
N ARG A 329 28.52 -20.24 64.54
CA ARG A 329 29.10 -20.27 65.89
C ARG A 329 28.07 -20.70 66.96
N ASP A 330 26.83 -20.96 66.55
CA ASP A 330 25.73 -21.33 67.43
C ASP A 330 25.71 -22.85 67.65
N PHE A 331 26.35 -23.32 68.73
CA PHE A 331 26.38 -24.75 69.10
C PHE A 331 24.98 -25.35 69.39
N ASN A 332 23.98 -24.52 69.63
CA ASN A 332 22.59 -24.92 69.86
C ASN A 332 21.77 -25.05 68.56
N LEU A 333 22.37 -24.72 67.39
CA LEU A 333 21.74 -24.83 66.07
C LEU A 333 22.28 -26.07 65.34
N THR A 334 21.40 -27.04 65.09
CA THR A 334 21.69 -28.21 64.27
C THR A 334 20.97 -28.14 62.94
N VAL A 335 21.45 -28.92 61.96
CA VAL A 335 20.78 -29.15 60.67
C VAL A 335 20.68 -30.64 60.42
N ASP A 336 19.61 -31.07 59.75
CA ASP A 336 19.38 -32.45 59.35
C ASP A 336 18.65 -32.52 57.99
N ASN A 337 19.04 -33.44 57.11
CA ASN A 337 18.26 -33.76 55.92
C ASN A 337 17.45 -35.06 56.13
N ALA A 338 16.22 -34.93 56.63
CA ALA A 338 15.36 -36.08 56.88
C ALA A 338 15.04 -36.93 55.63
N GLN A 339 15.35 -36.44 54.42
CA GLN A 339 15.25 -37.14 53.14
C GLN A 339 16.53 -36.95 52.32
N ALA A 340 16.79 -37.87 51.39
CA ALA A 340 17.93 -37.83 50.48
C ALA A 340 17.91 -36.56 49.59
N THR A 341 19.09 -36.03 49.24
CA THR A 341 19.18 -35.06 48.15
C THR A 341 19.31 -35.80 46.82
N THR A 342 18.50 -35.40 45.83
CA THR A 342 18.36 -36.11 44.55
C THR A 342 18.34 -35.14 43.36
N GLY A 343 18.40 -35.66 42.14
CA GLY A 343 18.44 -34.86 40.91
C GLY A 343 19.85 -34.41 40.49
N GLY A 344 20.88 -34.74 41.27
CA GLY A 344 22.27 -34.59 40.84
C GLY A 344 22.57 -35.53 39.68
N ALA A 345 22.94 -35.00 38.52
CA ALA A 345 23.14 -35.77 37.30
C ALA A 345 24.30 -35.23 36.46
N ASP A 346 25.01 -36.12 35.77
CA ASP A 346 26.12 -35.77 34.88
C ASP A 346 25.65 -34.96 33.65
N PRO A 347 26.53 -34.16 33.02
CA PRO A 347 26.20 -33.51 31.77
C PRO A 347 25.97 -34.57 30.68
N ARG A 348 24.95 -34.37 29.85
CA ARG A 348 24.57 -35.32 28.81
C ARG A 348 24.15 -34.64 27.52
N THR A 349 24.31 -35.33 26.40
CA THR A 349 23.74 -34.90 25.13
C THR A 349 22.30 -35.42 25.03
N ALA A 350 21.35 -34.51 24.81
CA ALA A 350 19.97 -34.81 24.49
C ALA A 350 19.74 -34.71 22.97
N THR A 351 18.97 -35.63 22.42
CA THR A 351 18.45 -35.51 21.04
C THR A 351 17.25 -34.56 21.06
N VAL A 352 17.24 -33.57 20.18
CA VAL A 352 16.19 -32.55 20.09
C VAL A 352 15.73 -32.33 18.65
N ILE A 353 14.46 -31.98 18.48
CA ILE A 353 13.90 -31.67 17.15
C ILE A 353 14.55 -30.40 16.58
N GLN A 354 15.06 -30.47 15.35
CA GLN A 354 15.46 -29.28 14.58
C GLN A 354 14.36 -28.82 13.63
N GLN A 355 14.37 -27.53 13.28
CA GLN A 355 13.49 -26.99 12.25
C GLN A 355 13.68 -27.72 10.89
N SER A 356 14.91 -28.10 10.57
CA SER A 356 15.24 -28.91 9.38
C SER A 356 14.59 -30.29 9.38
N ASP A 357 14.34 -30.89 10.54
CA ASP A 357 13.72 -32.21 10.65
C ASP A 357 12.24 -32.13 10.25
N ILE A 358 11.55 -31.03 10.61
CA ILE A 358 10.16 -30.76 10.22
C ILE A 358 10.09 -30.32 8.75
N ASP A 359 10.94 -29.37 8.35
CA ASP A 359 10.94 -28.81 6.99
C ASP A 359 11.31 -29.86 5.93
N GLY A 360 12.27 -30.74 6.21
CA GLY A 360 12.65 -31.82 5.30
C GLY A 360 11.48 -32.78 5.01
N ILE A 361 10.69 -33.12 6.03
CA ILE A 361 9.51 -33.99 5.89
C ILE A 361 8.41 -33.26 5.09
N ARG A 362 8.19 -31.96 5.34
CA ARG A 362 7.28 -31.13 4.54
C ARG A 362 7.70 -31.09 3.08
N ASP A 363 8.97 -30.82 2.80
CA ASP A 363 9.47 -30.56 1.44
C ASP A 363 9.53 -31.84 0.58
N VAL A 364 9.69 -33.01 1.22
CA VAL A 364 9.54 -34.32 0.56
C VAL A 364 8.08 -34.52 0.12
N TYR A 365 7.10 -34.32 0.99
CA TYR A 365 5.70 -34.52 0.65
C TYR A 365 5.14 -33.45 -0.31
N ALA A 366 5.56 -32.19 -0.13
CA ALA A 366 5.11 -31.08 -0.96
C ALA A 366 5.49 -31.25 -2.44
N LYS A 367 6.61 -31.92 -2.75
CA LYS A 367 7.01 -32.23 -4.14
C LYS A 367 5.96 -33.03 -4.90
N ASP A 368 5.32 -33.99 -4.25
CA ASP A 368 4.33 -34.87 -4.89
C ASP A 368 2.90 -34.32 -4.74
N ALA A 369 2.58 -33.75 -3.58
CA ALA A 369 1.23 -33.28 -3.27
C ALA A 369 0.85 -31.94 -3.94
N VAL A 370 1.81 -31.01 -4.14
CA VAL A 370 1.51 -29.71 -4.78
C VAL A 370 1.07 -29.87 -6.24
N PRO A 371 1.75 -30.68 -7.09
CA PRO A 371 1.25 -31.03 -8.41
C PRO A 371 -0.13 -31.69 -8.38
N GLN A 372 -0.33 -32.69 -7.51
CA GLN A 372 -1.62 -33.41 -7.40
C GLN A 372 -2.78 -32.48 -7.04
N VAL A 373 -2.60 -31.56 -6.09
CA VAL A 373 -3.63 -30.57 -5.74
C VAL A 373 -3.86 -29.58 -6.88
N THR A 374 -2.81 -29.18 -7.61
CA THR A 374 -2.93 -28.29 -8.79
C THR A 374 -3.70 -28.96 -9.93
N ASP A 375 -3.46 -30.25 -10.19
CA ASP A 375 -4.20 -31.05 -11.17
C ASP A 375 -5.67 -31.22 -10.76
N GLN A 376 -5.94 -31.45 -9.46
CA GLN A 376 -7.31 -31.51 -8.93
C GLN A 376 -8.05 -30.18 -9.10
N LEU A 377 -7.41 -29.02 -8.85
CA LEU A 377 -7.99 -27.71 -9.11
C LEU A 377 -8.31 -27.54 -10.61
N THR A 378 -7.35 -27.87 -11.48
CA THR A 378 -7.49 -27.77 -12.94
C THR A 378 -8.63 -28.64 -13.48
N SER A 379 -8.74 -29.88 -12.99
CA SER A 379 -9.84 -30.80 -13.31
C SER A 379 -11.19 -30.26 -12.84
N LYS A 380 -11.27 -29.77 -11.59
CA LYS A 380 -12.51 -29.18 -11.04
C LYS A 380 -12.92 -27.87 -11.70
N ALA A 381 -12.01 -27.13 -12.34
CA ALA A 381 -12.32 -25.92 -13.07
C ALA A 381 -13.05 -26.18 -14.41
N GLN A 382 -13.10 -27.42 -14.91
CA GLN A 382 -13.90 -27.82 -16.07
C GLN A 382 -13.69 -26.95 -17.34
N GLY A 383 -12.46 -26.44 -17.54
CA GLY A 383 -12.11 -25.57 -18.67
C GLY A 383 -12.25 -24.06 -18.41
N LEU A 384 -12.70 -23.65 -17.21
CA LEU A 384 -12.65 -22.26 -16.77
C LEU A 384 -11.19 -21.83 -16.47
N LYS A 385 -10.90 -20.54 -16.65
CA LYS A 385 -9.59 -19.96 -16.31
C LYS A 385 -9.44 -19.87 -14.79
N LEU A 386 -8.55 -20.70 -14.23
CA LEU A 386 -8.14 -20.61 -12.83
C LEU A 386 -7.39 -19.29 -12.55
N VAL A 387 -7.71 -18.69 -11.41
CA VAL A 387 -6.96 -17.60 -10.80
C VAL A 387 -6.68 -18.03 -9.37
N MET A 388 -5.40 -18.17 -9.03
CA MET A 388 -4.97 -18.56 -7.69
C MET A 388 -5.16 -17.40 -6.72
N VAL A 389 -5.69 -17.67 -5.52
CA VAL A 389 -5.85 -16.67 -4.46
C VAL A 389 -4.57 -16.59 -3.63
N GLY A 390 -4.05 -15.38 -3.42
CA GLY A 390 -2.81 -15.16 -2.67
C GLY A 390 -1.61 -15.89 -3.31
N ASN A 391 -0.89 -16.67 -2.50
CA ASN A 391 0.33 -17.38 -2.93
C ASN A 391 0.05 -18.74 -3.62
N GLY A 392 -1.21 -19.04 -3.97
CA GLY A 392 -1.61 -20.29 -4.62
C GLY A 392 -1.61 -21.50 -3.68
N VAL A 393 -1.33 -22.69 -4.23
CA VAL A 393 -1.30 -23.95 -3.47
C VAL A 393 -0.14 -23.91 -2.47
N GLN A 394 -0.44 -24.11 -1.19
CA GLN A 394 0.56 -23.99 -0.11
C GLN A 394 0.63 -25.25 0.75
N ALA A 395 1.85 -25.64 1.13
CA ALA A 395 2.10 -26.74 2.05
C ALA A 395 2.22 -26.21 3.48
N THR A 396 1.17 -26.38 4.27
CA THR A 396 1.14 -26.06 5.70
C THR A 396 1.58 -27.26 6.54
N VAL A 397 2.37 -27.02 7.58
CA VAL A 397 2.96 -28.07 8.41
C VAL A 397 2.62 -27.87 9.89
N THR A 398 2.22 -28.95 10.55
CA THR A 398 1.93 -29.00 11.99
C THR A 398 2.62 -30.21 12.59
N ALA A 399 3.52 -30.01 13.54
CA ALA A 399 4.13 -31.07 14.33
C ALA A 399 3.41 -31.26 15.67
N ASP A 400 3.45 -32.47 16.22
CA ASP A 400 2.94 -32.78 17.56
C ASP A 400 3.83 -32.25 18.70
N HIS A 401 5.14 -32.12 18.44
CA HIS A 401 6.15 -31.58 19.34
C HIS A 401 6.78 -30.29 18.79
N LYS A 402 7.47 -29.54 19.67
CA LYS A 402 8.10 -28.25 19.31
C LYS A 402 9.58 -28.42 18.96
N VAL A 403 10.10 -27.53 18.11
CA VAL A 403 11.53 -27.42 17.85
C VAL A 403 12.29 -27.15 19.16
N GLY A 404 13.38 -27.88 19.38
CA GLY A 404 14.18 -27.83 20.61
C GLY A 404 13.66 -28.68 21.77
N GLU A 405 12.54 -29.39 21.59
CA GLU A 405 12.02 -30.36 22.56
C GLU A 405 12.82 -31.67 22.53
N GLU A 406 13.02 -32.28 23.70
CA GLU A 406 13.80 -33.52 23.86
C GLU A 406 12.91 -34.75 23.60
N VAL A 407 12.86 -35.19 22.36
CA VAL A 407 12.25 -36.46 21.93
C VAL A 407 13.09 -37.07 20.81
N SER A 408 13.10 -38.41 20.69
CA SER A 408 13.81 -39.12 19.63
C SER A 408 13.00 -39.22 18.32
N GLY A 409 11.67 -39.23 18.43
CA GLY A 409 10.75 -39.28 17.31
C GLY A 409 9.51 -38.44 17.58
N PHE A 410 8.90 -37.96 16.51
CA PHE A 410 7.75 -37.06 16.52
C PHE A 410 6.87 -37.34 15.28
N THR A 411 5.70 -36.72 15.19
CA THR A 411 4.83 -36.84 14.01
C THR A 411 4.53 -35.47 13.40
N VAL A 412 4.50 -35.45 12.07
CA VAL A 412 4.28 -34.24 11.28
C VAL A 412 3.06 -34.46 10.40
N THR A 413 2.05 -33.62 10.55
CA THR A 413 0.91 -33.54 9.64
C THR A 413 1.16 -32.41 8.66
N ILE A 414 1.22 -32.73 7.36
CA ILE A 414 1.29 -31.74 6.30
C ILE A 414 -0.04 -31.71 5.57
N LYS A 415 -0.57 -30.50 5.38
CA LYS A 415 -1.76 -30.23 4.58
C LYS A 415 -1.37 -29.30 3.43
N VAL A 416 -1.66 -29.76 2.21
CA VAL A 416 -1.51 -28.99 0.98
C VAL A 416 -2.89 -28.57 0.49
N SER A 417 -3.09 -27.28 0.19
CA SER A 417 -4.37 -26.70 -0.27
C SER A 417 -4.17 -25.39 -1.02
#